data_AF-A0A958VB41-F1
#
_entry.id   AF-A0A958VB41-F1
#
_cell.length_a   1.000
_cell.length_b   1.000
_cell.length_c   1.000
_cell.angle_alpha   90.00
_cell.angle_beta   90.00
_cell.angle_gamma   90.00
#
_symmetry.space_group_name_H-M   'P 1'
#
loop_
_entity.id
_entity.type
_entity.pdbx_description
1 polymer ?
#
loop_
_entity_poly.entity_id
_entity_poly.type
_entity_poly.pdbx_seq_one_letter_code
_entity_poly.pdbx_strand_id
1 'polypeptide(L)'
;MMSLTCRFIMPNEEYSQEYADENHNGEESDDNYKLLWEDEFNFTGKIDSIELSKDSVYHLQGERGGETFNLPVENMKIWNLIGDNQNQIAISSEVIEKENIDLEKGVFEITFKEMSVLTNLIPGVYINITDFPKELVS
;
A
#
# COMPACT_ATOMS: atom_id res chain seq x y z
N MET A 1 -21.00 0.23 -13.64
CA MET A 1 -20.39 -0.04 -12.33
C MET A 1 -18.92 0.30 -12.50
N MET A 2 -18.38 1.20 -11.70
CA MET A 2 -17.00 1.65 -11.87
C MET A 2 -16.10 0.83 -10.96
N SER A 3 -15.04 0.24 -11.50
CA SER A 3 -14.01 -0.46 -10.73
C SER A 3 -13.05 0.58 -10.15
N LEU A 4 -12.61 0.36 -8.90
CA LEU A 4 -11.50 1.10 -8.31
C LEU A 4 -10.22 0.28 -8.50
N THR A 5 -9.27 0.85 -9.23
CA THR A 5 -7.93 0.30 -9.40
C THR A 5 -7.04 0.85 -8.29
N CYS A 6 -6.48 -0.06 -7.49
CA CYS A 6 -5.58 0.24 -6.40
C CYS A 6 -4.16 -0.10 -6.80
N ARG A 7 -3.27 0.89 -6.74
CA ARG A 7 -1.87 0.77 -7.13
C ARG A 7 -0.96 1.27 -6.02
N PHE A 8 0.06 0.48 -5.69
CA PHE A 8 0.97 0.74 -4.59
C PHE A 8 2.41 0.66 -5.12
N ILE A 9 3.16 1.73 -4.96
CA ILE A 9 4.42 1.95 -5.66
C ILE A 9 5.54 2.23 -4.67
N MET A 10 6.64 1.49 -4.79
CA MET A 10 7.91 1.80 -4.13
C MET A 10 8.92 2.28 -5.18
N PRO A 11 9.32 3.56 -5.16
CA PRO A 11 10.39 4.05 -6.03
C PRO A 11 11.73 3.34 -5.74
N ASN A 12 12.58 3.24 -6.76
CA ASN A 12 13.97 2.81 -6.62
C ASN A 12 14.85 4.03 -6.35
N GLU A 13 15.43 4.10 -5.15
CA GLU A 13 16.33 5.19 -4.75
C GLU A 13 17.63 5.24 -5.55
N GLU A 14 18.06 4.09 -6.08
CA GLU A 14 19.27 3.96 -6.87
C GLU A 14 19.07 4.34 -8.35
N TYR A 15 17.84 4.74 -8.74
CA TYR A 15 17.57 5.18 -10.10
C TYR A 15 18.34 6.45 -10.44
N SER A 16 19.10 6.42 -11.54
CA SER A 16 19.83 7.55 -12.08
C SER A 16 19.31 7.93 -13.46
N GLN A 17 18.66 9.09 -13.55
CA GLN A 17 18.27 9.66 -14.84
C GLN A 17 19.49 9.95 -15.72
N GLU A 18 20.61 10.39 -15.13
CA GLU A 18 21.86 10.67 -15.85
C GLU A 18 22.40 9.40 -16.52
N TYR A 19 22.44 8.28 -15.79
CA TYR A 19 22.87 7.00 -16.36
C TYR A 19 21.95 6.55 -17.50
N ALA A 20 20.63 6.71 -17.33
CA ALA A 20 19.65 6.42 -18.37
C ALA A 20 19.87 7.29 -19.63
N ASP A 21 20.08 8.59 -19.47
CA ASP A 21 20.30 9.52 -20.58
C ASP A 21 21.57 9.17 -21.37
N GLU A 22 22.66 8.82 -20.68
CA GLU A 22 23.95 8.51 -21.30
C GLU A 22 24.00 7.13 -21.97
N ASN A 23 23.35 6.12 -21.39
CA ASN A 23 23.54 4.71 -21.77
C ASN A 23 22.30 4.06 -22.40
N HIS A 24 21.11 4.63 -22.17
CA HIS A 24 19.83 4.02 -22.53
C HIS A 24 18.84 5.00 -23.19
N ASN A 25 19.32 6.13 -23.74
CA ASN A 25 18.50 7.18 -24.38
C ASN A 25 17.41 7.77 -23.47
N GLY A 26 17.69 7.85 -22.17
CA GLY A 26 16.78 8.37 -21.14
C GLY A 26 15.76 7.35 -20.62
N GLU A 27 15.79 6.12 -21.14
CA GLU A 27 14.91 5.03 -20.72
C GLU A 27 15.53 4.18 -19.60
N GLU A 28 14.68 3.43 -18.92
CA GLU A 28 15.10 2.48 -17.88
C GLU A 28 15.85 1.28 -18.47
N SER A 29 16.63 0.61 -17.63
CA SER A 29 17.29 -0.65 -17.97
C SER A 29 17.26 -1.61 -16.79
N ASP A 30 17.66 -2.86 -17.03
CA ASP A 30 17.64 -3.92 -16.01
C ASP A 30 18.48 -3.54 -14.76
N ASP A 31 19.53 -2.74 -14.94
CA ASP A 31 20.41 -2.26 -13.86
C ASP A 31 20.04 -0.84 -13.37
N ASN A 32 19.03 -0.19 -13.97
CA ASN A 32 18.60 1.19 -13.68
C ASN A 32 17.09 1.38 -13.90
N TYR A 33 16.28 0.65 -13.14
CA TYR A 33 14.82 0.75 -13.15
C TYR A 33 14.32 1.76 -12.11
N LYS A 34 13.18 2.40 -12.34
CA LYS A 34 12.58 3.48 -11.52
C LYS A 34 11.80 2.97 -10.32
N LEU A 35 11.24 1.77 -10.39
CA LEU A 35 10.35 1.22 -9.36
C LEU A 35 10.98 -0.04 -8.75
N LEU A 36 11.20 -0.02 -7.44
CA LEU A 36 11.69 -1.18 -6.69
C LEU A 36 10.66 -2.30 -6.67
N TRP A 37 9.39 -1.95 -6.49
CA TRP A 37 8.27 -2.86 -6.67
C TRP A 37 6.97 -2.11 -6.88
N GLU A 38 6.00 -2.83 -7.44
CA GLU A 38 4.64 -2.38 -7.67
C GLU A 38 3.67 -3.50 -7.29
N ASP A 39 2.56 -3.14 -6.65
CA ASP A 39 1.42 -4.02 -6.42
C ASP A 39 0.16 -3.35 -6.96
N GLU A 40 -0.66 -4.11 -7.68
CA GLU A 40 -1.89 -3.62 -8.30
C GLU A 40 -3.01 -4.63 -8.15
N PHE A 41 -4.17 -4.15 -7.70
CA PHE A 41 -5.39 -4.94 -7.69
C PHE A 41 -6.63 -4.08 -7.92
N ASN A 42 -7.73 -4.73 -8.29
CA ASN A 42 -8.99 -4.07 -8.54
C ASN A 42 -10.02 -4.51 -7.50
N PHE A 43 -10.74 -3.56 -6.91
CA PHE A 43 -11.92 -3.88 -6.14
C PHE A 43 -13.08 -4.29 -7.06
N THR A 44 -13.75 -5.37 -6.69
CA THR A 44 -14.96 -5.84 -7.38
C THR A 44 -16.21 -5.40 -6.62
N GLY A 45 -17.19 -4.87 -7.35
CA GLY A 45 -18.41 -4.30 -6.77
C GLY A 45 -18.46 -2.78 -6.87
N LYS A 46 -19.59 -2.18 -6.45
CA LYS A 46 -19.77 -0.73 -6.41
C LYS A 46 -19.11 -0.16 -5.15
N ILE A 47 -18.36 0.93 -5.33
CA ILE A 47 -17.87 1.79 -4.23
C ILE A 47 -18.57 3.14 -4.38
N ASP A 48 -19.31 3.53 -3.35
CA ASP A 48 -20.08 4.77 -3.28
C ASP A 48 -19.27 5.93 -2.70
N SER A 49 -18.43 5.64 -1.69
CA SER A 49 -17.59 6.63 -1.05
C SER A 49 -16.37 6.01 -0.39
N ILE A 50 -15.39 6.87 -0.05
CA ILE A 50 -14.21 6.50 0.74
C ILE A 50 -14.20 7.37 2.00
N GLU A 51 -14.21 6.74 3.17
CA GLU A 51 -14.08 7.42 4.46
C GLU A 51 -12.67 7.23 5.02
N LEU A 52 -11.96 8.33 5.24
CA LEU A 52 -10.58 8.32 5.71
C LEU A 52 -10.49 8.46 7.24
N SER A 53 -9.82 7.50 7.87
CA SER A 53 -9.39 7.57 9.27
C SER A 53 -7.87 7.76 9.33
N LYS A 54 -7.42 8.83 9.99
CA LYS A 54 -6.00 9.11 10.26
C LYS A 54 -5.67 8.77 11.70
N ASP A 55 -4.39 8.47 11.96
CA ASP A 55 -3.88 8.15 13.30
C ASP A 55 -4.74 7.08 14.02
N SER A 56 -5.14 6.07 13.24
CA SER A 56 -6.11 5.07 13.64
C SER A 56 -5.43 3.76 14.02
N VAL A 57 -6.22 2.84 14.58
CA VAL A 57 -5.78 1.51 14.98
C VAL A 57 -6.36 0.50 14.01
N TYR A 58 -5.51 -0.19 13.27
CA TYR A 58 -5.92 -1.33 12.45
C TYR A 58 -5.82 -2.61 13.27
N HIS A 59 -6.87 -3.43 13.27
CA HIS A 59 -6.85 -4.71 13.97
C HIS A 59 -6.44 -5.83 13.01
N LEU A 60 -5.18 -6.26 13.12
CA LEU A 60 -4.68 -7.39 12.36
C LEU A 60 -5.19 -8.69 12.99
N GLN A 61 -6.01 -9.42 12.24
CA GLN A 61 -6.68 -10.63 12.70
C GLN A 61 -6.42 -11.81 11.77
N GLY A 62 -6.36 -13.01 12.35
CA GLY A 62 -6.09 -14.25 11.61
C GLY A 62 -6.03 -15.47 12.51
N GLU A 63 -5.50 -16.56 11.99
CA GLU A 63 -5.29 -17.82 12.73
C GLU A 63 -3.83 -18.25 12.63
N ARG A 64 -3.24 -18.68 13.75
CA ARG A 64 -1.89 -19.23 13.83
C ARG A 64 -1.90 -20.52 14.65
N GLY A 65 -1.63 -21.64 14.00
CA GLY A 65 -1.54 -22.94 14.69
C GLY A 65 -2.84 -23.39 15.35
N GLY A 66 -4.00 -23.02 14.81
CA GLY A 66 -5.32 -23.33 15.38
C GLY A 66 -5.85 -22.30 16.38
N GLU A 67 -5.05 -21.28 16.73
CA GLU A 67 -5.49 -20.19 17.60
C GLU A 67 -5.76 -18.92 16.80
N THR A 68 -6.95 -18.35 16.99
CA THR A 68 -7.31 -17.06 16.41
C THR A 68 -6.63 -15.92 17.18
N PHE A 69 -6.09 -14.93 16.47
CA PHE A 69 -5.55 -13.72 17.06
C PHE A 69 -6.24 -12.48 16.51
N ASN A 70 -6.19 -11.41 17.30
CA ASN A 70 -6.59 -10.06 16.92
C ASN A 70 -5.69 -9.09 17.67
N LEU A 71 -4.81 -8.40 16.93
CA LEU A 71 -3.78 -7.53 17.50
C LEU A 71 -3.90 -6.11 16.92
N PRO A 72 -3.83 -5.07 17.77
CA PRO A 72 -3.85 -3.70 17.29
C PRO A 72 -2.51 -3.33 16.63
N VAL A 73 -2.61 -2.58 15.53
CA VAL A 73 -1.51 -1.92 14.83
C VAL A 73 -1.82 -0.43 14.87
N GLU A 74 -1.03 0.29 15.65
CA GLU A 74 -1.20 1.73 15.87
C GLU A 74 -0.67 2.55 14.69
N ASN A 75 -0.94 3.86 14.68
CA ASN A 75 -0.42 4.82 13.69
C ASN A 75 -0.80 4.51 12.24
N MET A 76 -1.96 3.91 12.01
CA MET A 76 -2.42 3.52 10.69
C MET A 76 -3.28 4.61 10.05
N LYS A 77 -3.13 4.75 8.74
CA LYS A 77 -4.05 5.47 7.87
C LYS A 77 -4.95 4.47 7.17
N ILE A 78 -6.25 4.60 7.39
CA ILE A 78 -7.25 3.62 6.94
C ILE A 78 -8.27 4.30 6.04
N TRP A 79 -8.43 3.77 4.83
CA TRP A 79 -9.48 4.15 3.90
C TRP A 79 -10.56 3.07 3.93
N ASN A 80 -11.73 3.44 4.44
CA ASN A 80 -12.91 2.58 4.44
C ASN A 80 -13.65 2.78 3.12
N LEU A 81 -13.70 1.74 2.30
CA LEU A 81 -14.40 1.74 1.03
C LEU A 81 -15.85 1.33 1.29
N ILE A 82 -16.76 2.29 1.15
CA ILE A 82 -18.19 2.11 1.42
C ILE A 82 -18.89 1.80 0.10
N GLY A 83 -19.65 0.71 0.06
CA GLY A 83 -20.34 0.25 -1.13
C GLY A 83 -21.05 -1.08 -0.93
N ASP A 84 -21.01 -1.96 -1.94
CA ASP A 84 -21.67 -3.28 -1.86
C ASP A 84 -21.04 -4.17 -0.78
N ASN A 85 -19.72 -4.08 -0.63
CA ASN A 85 -18.93 -4.76 0.39
C ASN A 85 -18.14 -3.73 1.20
N GLN A 86 -18.01 -3.95 2.50
CA GLN A 86 -17.07 -3.18 3.32
C GLN A 86 -15.66 -3.70 3.09
N ASN A 87 -14.80 -2.85 2.53
CA ASN A 87 -13.39 -3.14 2.36
C ASN A 87 -12.57 -2.03 3.02
N GLN A 88 -11.34 -2.37 3.41
CA GLN A 88 -10.41 -1.42 4.00
C GLN A 88 -9.07 -1.52 3.29
N ILE A 89 -8.47 -0.36 3.04
CA ILE A 89 -7.04 -0.24 2.77
C ILE A 89 -6.43 0.36 4.03
N ALA A 90 -5.39 -0.24 4.58
CA ALA A 90 -4.75 0.18 5.83
C ALA A 90 -3.24 0.23 5.67
N ILE A 91 -2.63 1.39 5.92
CA ILE A 91 -1.20 1.60 5.69
C ILE A 91 -0.58 2.30 6.90
N SER A 92 0.61 1.87 7.33
CA SER A 92 1.41 2.60 8.34
C SER A 92 1.61 4.05 7.88
N SER A 93 1.13 5.02 8.66
CA SER A 93 1.02 6.41 8.19
C SER A 93 2.37 7.01 7.81
N GLU A 94 3.43 6.62 8.50
CA GLU A 94 4.77 7.19 8.32
C GLU A 94 5.43 6.84 6.98
N VAL A 95 4.99 5.76 6.32
CA VAL A 95 5.62 5.26 5.08
C VAL A 95 5.00 5.84 3.82
N ILE A 96 3.93 6.63 3.93
CA ILE A 96 3.25 7.23 2.77
C ILE A 96 3.99 8.50 2.36
N GLU A 97 4.40 8.58 1.10
CA GLU A 97 5.01 9.77 0.50
C GLU A 97 3.98 10.57 -0.30
N LYS A 98 3.20 9.89 -1.15
CA LYS A 98 2.21 10.53 -2.02
C LYS A 98 0.92 9.73 -2.10
N GLU A 99 -0.18 10.46 -2.21
CA GLU A 99 -1.51 9.92 -2.41
C GLU A 99 -2.13 10.53 -3.67
N ASN A 100 -2.67 9.68 -4.53
CA ASN A 100 -3.45 10.09 -5.70
C ASN A 100 -4.74 9.26 -5.72
N ILE A 101 -5.79 9.82 -5.12
CA ILE A 101 -7.07 9.15 -4.93
C ILE A 101 -8.15 9.95 -5.65
N ASP A 102 -8.75 9.34 -6.67
CA ASP A 102 -9.80 9.92 -7.50
C ASP A 102 -10.87 8.85 -7.74
N LEU A 103 -11.91 8.86 -6.91
CA LEU A 103 -13.00 7.89 -7.01
C LEU A 103 -13.82 8.08 -8.29
N GLU A 104 -13.88 9.29 -8.87
CA GLU A 104 -14.60 9.54 -10.13
C GLU A 104 -13.85 8.97 -11.34
N LYS A 105 -12.53 8.83 -11.23
CA LYS A 105 -11.69 8.14 -12.24
C LYS A 105 -11.37 6.69 -11.88
N GLY A 106 -11.72 6.25 -10.67
CA GLY A 106 -11.48 4.88 -10.23
C GLY A 106 -10.01 4.63 -9.91
N VAL A 107 -9.32 5.65 -9.42
CA VAL A 107 -7.90 5.62 -9.10
C VAL A 107 -7.72 5.68 -7.58
N PHE A 108 -6.97 4.73 -7.04
CA PHE A 108 -6.42 4.78 -5.70
C PHE A 108 -4.93 4.44 -5.80
N GLU A 109 -4.07 5.43 -5.73
CA GLU A 109 -2.63 5.23 -5.89
C GLU A 109 -1.86 5.78 -4.69
N ILE A 110 -0.97 4.96 -4.14
CA ILE A 110 -0.09 5.31 -3.03
C ILE A 110 1.36 5.11 -3.47
N THR A 111 2.17 6.15 -3.29
CA THR A 111 3.63 6.05 -3.39
C THR A 111 4.20 6.00 -1.98
N PHE A 112 5.01 4.99 -1.69
CA PHE A 112 5.70 4.86 -0.42
C PHE A 112 7.02 5.65 -0.41
N LYS A 113 7.46 6.00 0.79
CA LYS A 113 8.81 6.50 1.03
C LYS A 113 9.83 5.41 0.75
N GLU A 114 10.91 5.82 0.08
CA GLU A 114 12.08 4.99 -0.19
C GLU A 114 12.60 4.30 1.09
N MET A 115 13.14 3.09 0.92
CA MET A 115 13.64 2.19 1.99
C MET A 115 12.62 1.72 3.04
N SER A 116 11.32 2.03 2.92
CA SER A 116 10.33 1.51 3.88
C SER A 116 10.24 -0.02 3.80
N VAL A 117 10.49 -0.71 4.91
CA VAL A 117 10.36 -2.16 4.98
C VAL A 117 8.92 -2.50 5.33
N LEU A 118 8.15 -2.87 4.31
CA LEU A 118 6.73 -3.13 4.42
C LEU A 118 6.43 -4.62 4.42
N THR A 119 5.50 -5.02 5.27
CA THR A 119 4.85 -6.33 5.18
C THR A 119 3.47 -6.15 4.56
N ASN A 120 3.18 -6.94 3.52
CA ASN A 120 1.88 -7.02 2.87
C ASN A 120 1.30 -8.42 3.08
N LEU A 121 0.55 -8.61 4.16
CA LEU A 121 -0.06 -9.91 4.51
C LEU A 121 -1.43 -10.11 3.86
N ILE A 122 -2.11 -9.01 3.55
CA ILE A 122 -3.49 -8.98 3.06
C ILE A 122 -3.54 -7.87 1.99
N PRO A 123 -4.12 -8.10 0.80
CA PRO A 123 -4.24 -7.07 -0.22
C PRO A 123 -4.79 -5.76 0.35
N GLY A 124 -4.07 -4.66 0.12
CA GLY A 124 -4.44 -3.34 0.63
C GLY A 124 -4.00 -3.06 2.08
N VAL A 125 -3.26 -3.97 2.73
CA VAL A 125 -2.74 -3.78 4.09
C VAL A 125 -1.21 -3.78 4.07
N TYR A 126 -0.60 -2.61 4.25
CA TYR A 126 0.85 -2.42 4.25
C TYR A 126 1.31 -1.89 5.60
N ILE A 127 2.01 -2.73 6.37
CA ILE A 127 2.46 -2.40 7.72
C ILE A 127 3.98 -2.25 7.72
N ASN A 128 4.49 -1.14 8.24
CA ASN A 128 5.92 -0.99 8.47
C ASN A 128 6.39 -2.03 9.48
N ILE A 129 7.54 -2.66 9.24
CA ILE A 129 8.10 -3.67 10.14
C ILE A 129 8.27 -3.16 11.58
N THR A 130 8.46 -1.85 11.77
CA THR A 130 8.53 -1.19 13.08
C THR A 130 7.20 -1.15 13.82
N ASP A 131 6.09 -1.08 13.09
CA ASP A 131 4.72 -1.08 13.62
C ASP A 131 4.14 -2.50 13.73
N PHE A 132 4.78 -3.49 13.10
CA PHE A 132 4.27 -4.84 13.02
C PHE A 132 4.21 -5.50 14.42
N PRO A 133 3.10 -6.18 14.79
CA PRO A 133 2.96 -6.79 16.10
C PRO A 133 4.06 -7.81 16.38
N LYS A 134 4.86 -7.54 17.42
CA LYS A 134 6.03 -8.36 17.79
C LYS A 134 5.64 -9.78 18.19
N GLU A 135 4.42 -9.96 18.68
CA GLU A 135 3.83 -11.25 19.02
C GLU A 135 3.74 -12.19 17.80
N LEU A 136 3.73 -11.63 16.59
CA LEU A 136 3.68 -12.38 15.34
C LEU A 136 5.07 -12.62 14.73
N VAL A 137 6.11 -11.91 15.20
CA VAL A 137 7.49 -12.10 14.76
C VAL A 137 8.12 -13.24 15.58
N SER A 138 8.50 -14.34 14.91
CA SER A 138 9.14 -15.50 15.52
C SER A 138 10.64 -15.33 15.70
#